data_AF-A0A7W5B0I6-F1
#
_entry.id   AF-A0A7W5B0I6-F1
#
_cell.length_a   1.000
_cell.length_b   1.000
_cell.length_c   1.000
_cell.angle_alpha   90.00
_cell.angle_beta   90.00
_cell.angle_gamma   90.00
#
_symmetry.space_group_name_H-M   'P 1'
#
loop_
_entity.id
_entity.type
_entity.pdbx_description
1 polymer ?
#
loop_
_entity_poly.entity_id
_entity_poly.type
_entity_poly.pdbx_seq_one_letter_code
_entity_poly.pdbx_strand_id
1 'polypeptide(L)'
;MSLIHLNHFIESGYYEQLKECIKYADKLKDRIRDKLDNQEIDRYVWEENGVVGKFRILKRYRYDHANLHEYLFNYGLLPVTTSIKTELLFDHEKKILKEAMGDELTKEIQVRFHRDNKSDIPSRLNRKTLEVSQISTSDCVQLWMDNKRVLDILTKQWNLIKSAIGDCYSNGDNREVRSEHGRLTIRKKYIIPPLNVLGILGEEALLRSAYINTEKLEEYAVRGFLSKLEINKFRQVTSINRQFLLMELEVEKKVEAWLSRRREKLMKISMNK
;
A
#
# COMPACT_ATOMS: atom_id res chain seq x y z
N MET A 1 -3.43 23.77 -15.82
CA MET A 1 -2.63 22.71 -16.48
C MET A 1 -2.98 21.31 -15.96
N SER A 2 -2.98 21.05 -14.65
CA SER A 2 -3.23 19.70 -14.08
C SER A 2 -4.64 19.15 -14.34
N LEU A 3 -5.70 19.96 -14.23
CA LEU A 3 -7.07 19.55 -14.58
C LEU A 3 -7.28 19.30 -16.08
N ILE A 4 -6.56 20.00 -16.95
CA ILE A 4 -6.62 19.80 -18.41
C ILE A 4 -6.09 18.41 -18.76
N HIS A 5 -4.95 18.01 -18.17
CA HIS A 5 -4.41 16.66 -18.36
C HIS A 5 -5.34 15.58 -17.79
N LEU A 6 -6.05 15.85 -16.68
CA LEU A 6 -7.07 14.96 -16.15
C LEU A 6 -8.23 14.79 -17.12
N ASN A 7 -8.81 15.89 -17.60
CA ASN A 7 -9.94 15.85 -18.52
C ASN A 7 -9.54 15.14 -19.81
N HIS A 8 -8.37 15.47 -20.38
CA HIS A 8 -7.85 14.78 -21.57
C HIS A 8 -7.65 13.28 -21.35
N PHE A 9 -7.12 12.87 -20.18
CA PHE A 9 -6.94 11.45 -19.84
C PHE A 9 -8.28 10.70 -19.74
N ILE A 10 -9.32 11.38 -19.25
CA ILE A 10 -10.68 10.83 -19.14
C ILE A 10 -11.39 10.80 -20.50
N GLU A 11 -11.40 11.90 -21.24
CA GLU A 11 -12.02 12.03 -22.58
C GLU A 11 -11.37 11.10 -23.60
N SER A 12 -10.06 10.89 -23.47
CA SER A 12 -9.35 9.88 -24.25
C SER A 12 -9.64 8.45 -23.80
N GLY A 13 -10.56 8.20 -22.86
CA GLY A 13 -10.93 6.84 -22.42
C GLY A 13 -9.81 6.05 -21.72
N TYR A 14 -8.66 6.67 -21.41
CA TYR A 14 -7.55 6.00 -20.74
C TYR A 14 -7.88 5.62 -19.30
N TYR A 15 -8.75 6.39 -18.64
CA TYR A 15 -9.23 6.08 -17.30
C TYR A 15 -10.09 4.79 -17.28
N GLU A 16 -10.98 4.61 -18.24
CA GLU A 16 -11.77 3.39 -18.40
C GLU A 16 -10.88 2.20 -18.72
N GLN A 17 -9.96 2.39 -19.67
CA GLN A 17 -8.98 1.37 -20.01
C GLN A 17 -8.17 0.94 -18.79
N LEU A 18 -7.75 1.88 -17.93
CA LEU A 18 -7.05 1.57 -16.68
C LEU A 18 -7.92 0.69 -15.76
N LYS A 19 -9.19 1.05 -15.55
CA LYS A 19 -10.11 0.29 -14.69
C LYS A 19 -10.40 -1.10 -15.25
N GLU A 20 -10.58 -1.21 -16.55
CA GLU A 20 -10.78 -2.49 -17.24
C GLU A 20 -9.53 -3.36 -17.17
N CYS A 21 -8.34 -2.81 -17.41
CA CYS A 21 -7.07 -3.52 -17.29
C CYS A 21 -6.87 -4.11 -15.88
N ILE A 22 -7.25 -3.39 -14.82
CA ILE A 22 -7.23 -3.90 -13.44
C ILE A 22 -8.15 -5.12 -13.32
N LYS A 23 -9.43 -4.96 -13.70
CA LYS A 23 -10.42 -6.05 -13.63
C LYS A 23 -9.99 -7.27 -14.45
N TYR A 24 -9.42 -7.05 -15.63
CA TYR A 24 -8.97 -8.12 -16.51
C TYR A 24 -7.74 -8.84 -15.96
N ALA A 25 -6.78 -8.11 -15.39
CA ALA A 25 -5.63 -8.70 -14.70
C ALA A 25 -6.08 -9.59 -13.53
N ASP A 26 -7.04 -9.15 -12.74
CA ASP A 26 -7.59 -9.92 -11.61
C ASP A 26 -8.28 -11.21 -12.10
N LYS A 27 -9.12 -11.12 -13.15
CA LYS A 27 -9.77 -12.30 -13.76
C LYS A 27 -8.76 -13.34 -14.27
N LEU A 28 -7.72 -12.89 -14.97
CA LEU A 28 -6.66 -13.79 -15.47
C LEU A 28 -5.90 -14.42 -14.31
N LYS A 29 -5.56 -13.63 -13.29
CA LYS A 29 -4.85 -14.10 -12.10
C LYS A 29 -5.67 -15.14 -11.32
N ASP A 30 -6.97 -14.91 -11.15
CA ASP A 30 -7.87 -15.85 -10.48
C ASP A 30 -7.95 -17.18 -11.25
N ARG A 31 -8.06 -17.14 -12.58
CA ARG A 31 -8.05 -18.39 -13.36
C ARG A 31 -6.74 -19.16 -13.27
N ILE A 32 -5.60 -18.46 -13.33
CA ILE A 32 -4.28 -19.09 -13.17
C ILE A 32 -4.15 -19.69 -11.76
N ARG A 33 -4.62 -18.97 -10.73
CA ARG A 33 -4.68 -19.46 -9.35
C ARG A 33 -5.49 -20.75 -9.29
N ASP A 34 -6.72 -20.75 -9.77
CA ASP A 34 -7.65 -21.87 -9.61
C ASP A 34 -7.12 -23.13 -10.32
N LYS A 35 -6.45 -22.96 -11.47
CA LYS A 35 -5.78 -24.08 -12.15
C LYS A 35 -4.62 -24.66 -11.35
N LEU A 36 -3.73 -23.82 -10.80
CA LEU A 36 -2.62 -24.30 -9.98
C LEU A 36 -3.10 -24.92 -8.67
N ASP A 37 -4.16 -24.36 -8.08
CA ASP A 37 -4.77 -24.89 -6.86
C ASP A 37 -5.37 -26.29 -7.09
N ASN A 38 -6.11 -26.46 -8.18
CA ASN A 38 -6.68 -27.75 -8.58
C ASN A 38 -5.61 -28.82 -8.92
N GLN A 39 -4.40 -28.39 -9.29
CA GLN A 39 -3.26 -29.27 -9.57
C GLN A 39 -2.34 -29.44 -8.34
N GLU A 40 -2.69 -28.83 -7.20
CA GLU A 40 -1.88 -28.81 -5.98
C GLU A 40 -0.44 -28.29 -6.20
N ILE A 41 -0.26 -27.39 -7.17
CA ILE A 41 1.05 -26.81 -7.50
C ILE A 41 1.27 -25.54 -6.68
N ASP A 42 2.21 -25.59 -5.73
CA ASP A 42 2.56 -24.44 -4.88
C ASP A 42 3.30 -23.33 -5.63
N ARG A 43 4.17 -23.69 -6.58
CA ARG A 43 4.95 -22.75 -7.39
C ARG A 43 5.12 -23.31 -8.79
N TYR A 44 4.82 -22.48 -9.78
CA TYR A 44 5.03 -22.80 -11.18
C TYR A 44 5.72 -21.63 -11.89
N VAL A 45 6.67 -21.95 -12.77
CA VAL A 45 7.41 -20.98 -13.56
C VAL A 45 7.05 -21.19 -15.02
N TRP A 46 6.51 -20.15 -15.66
CA TRP A 46 6.36 -20.07 -17.11
C TRP A 46 7.61 -19.40 -17.67
N GLU A 47 8.64 -20.19 -17.94
CA GLU A 47 9.95 -19.69 -18.39
C GLU A 47 9.85 -18.88 -19.68
N GLU A 48 9.07 -19.37 -20.65
CA GLU A 48 8.83 -18.70 -21.94
C GLU A 48 8.25 -17.28 -21.78
N ASN A 49 7.42 -17.07 -20.76
CA ASN A 49 6.82 -15.77 -20.47
C ASN A 49 7.61 -14.95 -19.45
N GLY A 50 8.61 -15.54 -18.78
CA GLY A 50 9.33 -14.93 -17.66
C GLY A 50 8.44 -14.64 -16.45
N VAL A 51 7.45 -15.49 -16.18
CA VAL A 51 6.45 -15.29 -15.11
C VAL A 51 6.49 -16.42 -14.10
N VAL A 52 6.25 -16.09 -12.84
CA VAL A 52 6.10 -17.05 -11.74
C VAL A 52 4.75 -16.86 -11.05
N GLY A 53 4.06 -17.98 -10.87
CA GLY A 53 2.87 -18.10 -10.03
C GLY A 53 3.26 -18.86 -8.77
N LYS A 54 3.01 -18.30 -7.59
CA LYS A 54 3.28 -19.00 -6.33
C LYS A 54 2.28 -18.70 -5.25
N PHE A 55 2.01 -19.72 -4.44
CA PHE A 55 1.30 -19.58 -3.19
C PHE A 55 2.27 -19.27 -2.05
N ARG A 56 1.85 -18.37 -1.16
CA ARG A 56 2.55 -18.14 0.10
C ARG A 56 1.59 -18.21 1.26
N ILE A 57 2.09 -18.67 2.39
CA ILE A 57 1.34 -18.67 3.63
C ILE A 57 1.38 -17.27 4.23
N LEU A 58 0.20 -16.69 4.45
CA LEU A 58 0.00 -15.41 5.12
C LEU A 58 -0.69 -15.64 6.46
N LYS A 59 0.07 -15.48 7.54
CA LYS A 59 -0.47 -15.51 8.91
C LYS A 59 -1.08 -14.16 9.24
N ARG A 60 -2.35 -14.13 9.63
CA ARG A 60 -3.00 -12.96 10.23
C ARG A 60 -2.85 -13.03 11.74
N TYR A 61 -2.50 -11.89 12.32
CA TYR A 61 -2.30 -11.75 13.75
C TYR A 61 -3.31 -10.77 14.32
N ARG A 62 -3.89 -11.11 15.46
CA ARG A 62 -4.54 -10.15 16.35
C ARG A 62 -3.51 -9.71 17.38
N TYR A 63 -3.32 -8.40 17.47
CA TYR A 63 -2.42 -7.80 18.44
C TYR A 63 -3.22 -7.28 19.64
N ASP A 64 -2.66 -7.49 20.83
CA ASP A 64 -3.04 -6.75 22.02
C ASP A 64 -2.29 -5.42 22.02
N HIS A 65 -2.85 -4.45 21.29
CA HIS A 65 -2.20 -3.17 21.05
C HIS A 65 -1.99 -2.37 22.34
N ALA A 66 -2.93 -2.42 23.29
CA ALA A 66 -2.84 -1.66 24.53
C ALA A 66 -1.64 -2.11 25.37
N ASN A 67 -1.58 -3.41 25.68
CA ASN A 67 -0.49 -3.97 26.47
C ASN A 67 0.87 -3.87 25.75
N LEU A 68 0.89 -3.98 24.42
CA LEU A 68 2.13 -3.78 23.66
C LEU A 68 2.58 -2.31 23.65
N HIS A 69 1.65 -1.35 23.61
CA HIS A 69 1.99 0.07 23.70
C HIS A 69 2.59 0.41 25.06
N GLU A 70 1.94 -0.02 26.15
CA GLU A 70 2.45 0.16 27.52
C GLU A 70 3.82 -0.50 27.70
N TYR A 71 3.97 -1.74 27.24
CA TYR A 71 5.25 -2.43 27.26
C TYR A 71 6.34 -1.64 26.53
N LEU A 72 6.10 -1.20 25.29
CA LEU A 72 7.10 -0.43 24.55
C LEU A 72 7.36 0.95 25.15
N PHE A 73 6.38 1.56 25.81
CA PHE A 73 6.52 2.84 26.47
C PHE A 73 7.43 2.74 27.70
N ASN A 74 7.21 1.72 28.54
CA ASN A 74 8.03 1.45 29.72
C ASN A 74 9.51 1.18 29.38
N TYR A 75 9.77 0.64 28.19
CA TYR A 75 11.14 0.46 27.67
C TYR A 75 11.71 1.70 26.95
N GLY A 76 10.95 2.80 26.85
CA GLY A 76 11.35 4.01 26.12
C GLY A 76 11.36 3.86 24.60
N LEU A 77 10.80 2.78 24.06
CA LEU A 77 10.86 2.43 22.64
C LEU A 77 9.62 2.86 21.85
N LEU A 78 8.49 3.15 22.52
CA LEU A 78 7.25 3.51 21.83
C LEU A 78 7.42 4.71 20.88
N PRO A 79 8.04 5.85 21.28
CA PRO A 79 8.16 7.00 20.39
C PRO A 79 9.03 6.75 19.15
N VAL A 80 9.99 5.82 19.24
CA VAL A 80 10.94 5.53 18.14
C VAL A 80 10.48 4.38 17.25
N THR A 81 9.59 3.51 17.73
CA THR A 81 9.07 2.34 16.99
C THR A 81 7.69 2.56 16.39
N THR A 82 7.08 3.72 16.57
CA THR A 82 5.71 4.00 16.13
C THR A 82 5.61 5.14 15.11
N SER A 83 4.43 5.24 14.52
CA SER A 83 3.90 6.40 13.80
C SER A 83 2.58 6.80 14.44
N ILE A 84 2.17 8.05 14.33
CA ILE A 84 0.91 8.52 14.92
C ILE A 84 -0.26 8.35 13.95
N LYS A 85 -1.36 7.75 14.44
CA LYS A 85 -2.67 7.75 13.78
C LYS A 85 -3.43 9.00 14.17
N THR A 86 -3.42 9.99 13.27
CA THR A 86 -4.09 11.27 13.48
C THR A 86 -5.61 11.10 13.67
N GLU A 87 -6.23 10.02 13.18
CA GLU A 87 -7.65 9.76 13.40
C GLU A 87 -8.01 9.44 14.86
N LEU A 88 -7.04 8.97 15.66
CA LEU A 88 -7.23 8.61 17.08
C LEU A 88 -6.96 9.77 18.04
N LEU A 89 -6.54 10.92 17.52
CA LEU A 89 -6.40 12.16 18.28
C LEU A 89 -7.74 12.90 18.34
N PHE A 90 -8.03 13.53 19.47
CA PHE A 90 -9.16 14.42 19.63
C PHE A 90 -8.96 15.73 18.85
N ASP A 91 -10.06 16.42 18.54
CA ASP A 91 -9.97 17.63 17.71
C ASP A 91 -9.26 18.78 18.42
N HIS A 92 -9.36 18.88 19.75
CA HIS A 92 -8.60 19.85 20.53
C HIS A 92 -7.09 19.51 20.52
N GLU A 93 -6.71 18.24 20.64
CA GLU A 93 -5.31 17.79 20.55
C GLU A 93 -4.69 18.10 19.18
N LYS A 94 -5.46 17.87 18.10
CA LYS A 94 -5.03 18.24 16.74
C LYS A 94 -4.80 19.73 16.61
N LYS A 95 -5.62 20.56 17.27
CA LYS A 95 -5.46 22.02 17.26
C LYS A 95 -4.20 22.44 18.00
N ILE A 96 -3.97 21.91 19.20
CA ILE A 96 -2.75 22.17 19.99
C ILE A 96 -1.50 21.78 19.20
N LEU A 97 -1.47 20.59 18.60
CA LEU A 97 -0.33 20.15 17.80
C LEU A 97 -0.09 21.04 16.57
N LYS A 98 -1.14 21.53 15.92
CA LYS A 98 -1.02 22.47 14.80
C LYS A 98 -0.47 23.83 15.24
N GLU A 99 -0.92 24.34 16.38
CA GLU A 99 -0.45 25.61 16.92
C GLU A 99 1.01 25.51 17.36
N ALA A 100 1.40 24.40 18.00
CA ALA A 100 2.76 24.17 18.49
C ALA A 100 3.76 23.86 17.37
N MET A 101 3.35 23.14 16.32
CA MET A 101 4.25 22.73 15.23
C MET A 101 4.16 23.60 13.98
N GLY A 102 3.15 24.45 13.86
CA GLY A 102 2.93 25.32 12.70
C GLY A 102 3.02 24.57 11.37
N ASP A 103 3.84 25.09 10.46
CA ASP A 103 4.06 24.53 9.12
C ASP A 103 5.10 23.41 9.05
N GLU A 104 5.77 23.07 10.15
CA GLU A 104 6.76 21.96 10.19
C GLU A 104 6.12 20.58 10.08
N LEU A 105 4.80 20.49 10.25
CA LEU A 105 4.05 19.26 10.01
C LEU A 105 4.18 18.84 8.55
N THR A 106 4.86 17.73 8.31
CA THR A 106 4.96 17.15 6.96
C THR A 106 3.56 16.75 6.48
N LYS A 107 3.19 17.21 5.28
CA LYS A 107 1.87 17.01 4.68
C LYS A 107 2.00 15.97 3.56
N GLU A 108 1.37 14.83 3.72
CA GLU A 108 1.14 13.89 2.60
C GLU A 108 -0.18 14.27 1.92
N ILE A 109 -0.13 14.52 0.61
CA ILE A 109 -1.32 14.90 -0.17
C ILE A 109 -1.86 13.68 -0.88
N GLN A 110 -3.10 13.33 -0.56
CA GLN A 110 -3.81 12.23 -1.19
C GLN A 110 -4.93 12.76 -2.08
N VAL A 111 -4.85 12.45 -3.37
CA VAL A 111 -5.87 12.81 -4.36
C VAL A 111 -6.70 11.58 -4.71
N ARG A 112 -8.01 11.67 -4.52
CA ARG A 112 -8.99 10.65 -4.90
C ARG A 112 -9.95 11.21 -5.93
N PHE A 113 -10.14 10.50 -7.04
CA PHE A 113 -11.10 10.86 -8.07
C PHE A 113 -12.37 10.03 -7.96
N HIS A 114 -13.53 10.69 -8.01
CA HIS A 114 -14.85 10.08 -8.11
C HIS A 114 -15.46 10.52 -9.43
N ARG A 115 -15.74 9.58 -10.33
CA ARG A 115 -16.39 9.88 -11.61
C ARG A 115 -17.88 10.12 -11.41
N ASP A 116 -18.45 11.07 -12.15
CA ASP A 116 -19.90 11.22 -12.22
C ASP A 116 -20.49 10.22 -13.23
N ASN A 117 -21.55 9.51 -12.85
CA ASN A 117 -22.18 8.47 -13.67
C ASN A 117 -22.84 8.97 -14.97
N LYS A 118 -22.83 10.28 -15.23
CA LYS A 118 -23.58 10.93 -16.32
C LYS A 118 -22.78 11.15 -17.60
N SER A 119 -21.48 10.88 -17.61
CA SER A 119 -20.65 11.06 -18.80
C SER A 119 -20.62 9.79 -19.64
N ASP A 120 -21.30 9.78 -20.79
CA ASP A 120 -21.18 8.77 -21.84
C ASP A 120 -19.84 8.93 -22.54
N ILE A 121 -18.76 8.48 -21.89
CA ILE A 121 -17.44 8.45 -22.52
C ILE A 121 -17.26 7.06 -23.14
N PRO A 122 -17.05 6.98 -24.46
CA PRO A 122 -16.87 5.71 -25.13
C PRO A 122 -15.64 4.98 -24.58
N SER A 123 -15.84 3.72 -24.16
CA SER A 123 -14.72 2.83 -23.87
C SER A 123 -13.89 2.65 -25.15
N ARG A 124 -12.58 2.87 -25.08
CA ARG A 124 -11.66 2.71 -26.22
C ARG A 124 -11.46 1.26 -26.66
N LEU A 125 -12.12 0.29 -26.02
CA LEU A 125 -11.80 -1.12 -26.19
C LEU A 125 -12.92 -1.93 -26.84
N ASN A 126 -12.69 -2.26 -28.11
CA ASN A 126 -13.13 -3.51 -28.72
C ASN A 126 -12.24 -4.69 -28.26
N ARG A 127 -12.02 -4.86 -26.95
CA ARG A 127 -11.48 -6.14 -26.47
C ARG A 127 -12.66 -7.10 -26.50
N LYS A 128 -12.73 -7.94 -27.54
CA LYS A 128 -13.54 -9.16 -27.51
C LYS A 128 -13.33 -9.75 -26.13
N THR A 129 -14.39 -9.83 -25.35
CA THR A 129 -14.39 -10.51 -24.07
C THR A 129 -14.22 -11.97 -24.42
N LEU A 130 -12.99 -12.36 -24.77
CA LEU A 130 -12.63 -13.75 -24.95
C LEU A 130 -13.05 -14.38 -23.63
N GLU A 131 -13.95 -15.35 -23.72
CA GLU A 131 -14.36 -16.11 -22.56
C GLU A 131 -13.08 -16.69 -21.97
N VAL A 132 -12.64 -16.05 -20.88
CA VAL A 132 -11.38 -16.41 -20.24
C VAL A 132 -11.43 -17.88 -19.85
N SER A 133 -12.61 -18.52 -19.73
CA SER A 133 -12.81 -19.95 -19.50
C SER A 133 -12.22 -20.89 -20.58
N GLN A 134 -12.02 -20.47 -21.82
CA GLN A 134 -11.66 -21.38 -22.94
C GLN A 134 -10.17 -21.39 -23.29
N ILE A 135 -9.38 -20.46 -22.75
CA ILE A 135 -7.98 -20.26 -23.21
C ILE A 135 -7.02 -21.22 -22.47
N SER A 136 -5.83 -21.53 -23.00
CA SER A 136 -4.84 -22.31 -22.23
C SER A 136 -4.30 -21.50 -21.03
N THR A 137 -3.62 -22.17 -20.09
CA THR A 137 -2.98 -21.46 -18.95
C THR A 137 -1.82 -20.59 -19.41
N SER A 138 -1.02 -21.08 -20.37
CA SER A 138 0.10 -20.34 -20.94
C SER A 138 -0.37 -19.05 -21.61
N ASP A 139 -1.44 -19.14 -22.41
CA ASP A 139 -2.04 -17.96 -23.04
C ASP A 139 -2.60 -16.97 -22.01
N CYS A 140 -3.17 -17.46 -20.90
CA CYS A 140 -3.62 -16.57 -19.82
C CYS A 140 -2.46 -15.78 -19.20
N VAL A 141 -1.31 -16.42 -19.04
CA VAL A 141 -0.09 -15.79 -18.52
C VAL A 141 0.43 -14.76 -19.51
N GLN A 142 0.45 -15.09 -20.80
CA GLN A 142 0.84 -14.15 -21.85
C GLN A 142 -0.11 -12.94 -21.91
N LEU A 143 -1.41 -13.17 -21.91
CA LEU A 143 -2.43 -12.11 -21.86
C LEU A 143 -2.30 -11.24 -20.61
N TRP A 144 -1.95 -11.85 -19.47
CA TRP A 144 -1.71 -11.13 -18.23
C TRP A 144 -0.48 -10.22 -18.35
N MET A 145 0.62 -10.71 -18.94
CA MET A 145 1.83 -9.92 -19.20
C MET A 145 1.55 -8.73 -20.12
N ASP A 146 0.86 -8.96 -21.23
CA ASP A 146 0.55 -7.88 -22.18
C ASP A 146 -0.38 -6.84 -21.56
N ASN A 147 -1.37 -7.30 -20.79
CA ASN A 147 -2.24 -6.41 -20.03
C ASN A 147 -1.48 -5.64 -18.95
N LYS A 148 -0.52 -6.27 -18.26
CA LYS A 148 0.29 -5.63 -17.23
C LYS A 148 1.12 -4.48 -17.80
N ARG A 149 1.75 -4.66 -18.96
CA ARG A 149 2.53 -3.58 -19.62
C ARG A 149 1.68 -2.33 -19.86
N VAL A 150 0.47 -2.51 -20.37
CA VAL A 150 -0.49 -1.41 -20.57
C VAL A 150 -0.91 -0.80 -19.23
N LEU A 151 -1.23 -1.64 -18.25
CA LEU A 151 -1.61 -1.22 -16.90
C LEU A 151 -0.51 -0.39 -16.22
N ASP A 152 0.75 -0.78 -16.33
CA ASP A 152 1.89 -0.07 -15.74
C ASP A 152 2.05 1.33 -16.36
N ILE A 153 1.92 1.45 -17.68
CA ILE A 153 1.96 2.75 -18.39
C ILE A 153 0.82 3.65 -17.92
N LEU A 154 -0.42 3.16 -17.94
CA LEU A 154 -1.60 3.94 -17.55
C LEU A 154 -1.56 4.32 -16.07
N THR A 155 -1.09 3.42 -15.21
CA THR A 155 -0.93 3.67 -13.76
C THR A 155 0.12 4.76 -13.51
N LYS A 156 1.24 4.73 -14.24
CA LYS A 156 2.28 5.75 -14.15
C LYS A 156 1.74 7.13 -14.57
N GLN A 157 1.07 7.21 -15.71
CA GLN A 157 0.43 8.46 -16.17
C GLN A 157 -0.61 8.97 -15.16
N TRP A 158 -1.47 8.09 -14.65
CA TRP A 158 -2.47 8.44 -13.65
C TRP A 158 -1.86 8.96 -12.35
N ASN A 159 -0.77 8.35 -11.88
CA ASN A 159 -0.07 8.81 -10.68
C ASN A 159 0.62 10.16 -10.90
N LEU A 160 1.18 10.44 -12.08
CA LEU A 160 1.73 11.76 -12.42
C LEU A 160 0.64 12.84 -12.41
N ILE A 161 -0.53 12.56 -12.98
CA ILE A 161 -1.67 13.48 -12.96
C ILE A 161 -2.11 13.76 -11.52
N LYS A 162 -2.27 12.72 -10.69
CA LYS A 162 -2.63 12.88 -9.28
C LYS A 162 -1.60 13.70 -8.49
N SER A 163 -0.31 13.48 -8.72
CA SER A 163 0.76 14.24 -8.08
C SER A 163 0.66 15.72 -8.47
N ALA A 164 0.58 16.02 -9.76
CA ALA A 164 0.48 17.40 -10.25
C ALA A 164 -0.78 18.12 -9.74
N ILE A 165 -1.91 17.42 -9.61
CA ILE A 165 -3.12 17.95 -8.96
C ILE A 165 -2.83 18.21 -7.47
N GLY A 166 -2.23 17.24 -6.78
CA GLY A 166 -1.86 17.38 -5.36
C GLY A 166 -1.01 18.62 -5.10
N ASP A 167 -0.01 18.86 -5.95
CA ASP A 167 0.90 20.00 -5.85
C ASP A 167 0.19 21.33 -6.16
N CYS A 168 -0.71 21.36 -7.16
CA CYS A 168 -1.47 22.57 -7.50
C CYS A 168 -2.44 23.01 -6.40
N TYR A 169 -3.00 22.06 -5.65
CA TYR A 169 -4.02 22.32 -4.63
C TYR A 169 -3.50 22.11 -3.20
N SER A 170 -2.17 22.00 -3.02
CA SER A 170 -1.53 21.80 -1.72
C SER A 170 -1.78 22.93 -0.73
N ASN A 171 -1.98 24.15 -1.23
CA ASN A 171 -2.03 25.38 -0.43
C ASN A 171 -3.46 25.89 -0.19
N GLY A 172 -4.47 25.35 -0.89
CA GLY A 172 -5.87 25.75 -0.72
C GLY A 172 -6.57 24.98 0.41
N ASP A 173 -7.64 25.57 0.95
CA ASP A 173 -8.61 24.90 1.84
C ASP A 173 -9.63 24.04 1.07
N ASN A 174 -9.60 24.10 -0.27
CA ASN A 174 -10.49 23.34 -1.13
C ASN A 174 -10.15 21.85 -1.08
N ARG A 175 -10.85 21.15 -0.19
CA ARG A 175 -10.83 19.68 -0.06
C ARG A 175 -11.44 18.97 -1.26
N GLU A 176 -12.19 19.70 -2.09
CA GLU A 176 -12.87 19.17 -3.27
C GLU A 176 -12.67 20.10 -4.47
N VAL A 177 -12.32 19.51 -5.60
CA VAL A 177 -12.17 20.19 -6.89
C VAL A 177 -13.09 19.49 -7.88
N ARG A 178 -13.98 20.24 -8.52
CA ARG A 178 -14.82 19.70 -9.59
C ARG A 178 -14.06 19.69 -10.90
N SER A 179 -14.13 18.58 -11.62
CA SER A 179 -13.76 18.48 -13.03
C SER A 179 -15.04 18.32 -13.87
N GLU A 180 -14.89 18.39 -15.19
CA GLU A 180 -16.01 18.20 -16.13
C GLU A 180 -16.59 16.78 -16.07
N HIS A 181 -15.80 15.82 -15.59
CA HIS A 181 -16.12 14.39 -15.59
C HIS A 181 -16.29 13.79 -14.19
N GLY A 182 -16.25 14.61 -13.15
CA GLY A 182 -16.40 14.15 -11.77
C GLY A 182 -15.80 15.07 -10.71
N ARG A 183 -15.47 14.48 -9.56
CA ARG A 183 -15.10 15.19 -8.34
C ARG A 183 -13.80 14.64 -7.77
N LEU A 184 -12.82 15.50 -7.57
CA LEU A 184 -11.55 15.18 -6.93
C LEU A 184 -11.62 15.56 -5.45
N THR A 185 -11.38 14.60 -4.57
CA THR A 185 -11.18 14.86 -3.14
C THR A 185 -9.70 14.90 -2.84
N ILE A 186 -9.24 16.00 -2.28
CA ILE A 186 -7.85 16.24 -1.88
C ILE A 186 -7.79 16.21 -0.36
N ARG A 187 -7.06 15.24 0.19
CA ARG A 187 -6.90 15.06 1.63
C ARG A 187 -5.45 15.33 1.99
N LYS A 188 -5.24 16.27 2.92
CA LYS A 188 -3.95 16.48 3.57
C LYS A 188 -3.88 15.56 4.78
N LYS A 189 -2.92 14.64 4.79
CA LYS A 189 -2.61 13.79 5.93
C LYS A 189 -1.35 14.32 6.59
N TYR A 190 -1.47 14.71 7.85
CA TYR A 190 -0.33 15.19 8.63
C TYR A 190 0.46 14.01 9.17
N ILE A 191 1.77 14.02 8.92
CA ILE A 191 2.71 13.08 9.53
C ILE A 191 3.23 13.74 10.79
N ILE A 192 2.77 13.25 11.94
CA ILE A 192 3.11 13.79 13.25
C ILE A 192 4.22 12.92 13.86
N PRO A 193 5.39 13.49 14.22
CA PRO A 193 6.42 12.78 14.96
C PRO A 193 5.89 12.32 16.33
N PRO A 194 6.07 11.03 16.72
CA PRO A 194 5.58 10.55 18.01
C PRO A 194 6.19 11.28 19.23
N LEU A 195 7.44 11.74 19.12
CA LEU A 195 8.09 12.53 20.18
C LEU A 195 7.38 13.85 20.46
N ASN A 196 6.80 14.48 19.44
CA ASN A 196 6.07 15.74 19.60
C ASN A 196 4.73 15.48 20.29
N VAL A 197 4.06 14.36 19.98
CA VAL A 197 2.86 13.95 20.72
C VAL A 197 3.19 13.75 22.19
N LEU A 198 4.27 13.04 22.50
CA LEU A 198 4.69 12.82 23.89
C LEU A 198 5.00 14.13 24.62
N GLY A 199 5.76 15.04 23.99
CA GLY A 199 6.17 16.29 24.62
C GLY A 199 5.05 17.32 24.79
N ILE A 200 4.08 17.35 23.88
CA ILE A 200 3.02 18.37 23.85
C ILE A 200 1.71 17.88 24.48
N LEU A 201 1.32 16.64 24.18
CA LEU A 201 0.04 16.06 24.62
C LEU A 201 0.18 15.05 25.76
N GLY A 202 1.40 14.56 26.02
CA GLY A 202 1.67 13.61 27.09
C GLY A 202 1.53 12.14 26.71
N GLU A 203 1.69 11.29 27.72
CA GLU A 203 1.74 9.83 27.61
C GLU A 203 0.44 9.22 27.10
N GLU A 204 -0.71 9.59 27.68
CA GLU A 204 -2.00 8.99 27.35
C GLU A 204 -2.36 9.19 25.87
N ALA A 205 -2.08 10.38 25.34
CA ALA A 205 -2.29 10.69 23.93
C ALA A 205 -1.40 9.85 23.02
N LEU A 206 -0.14 9.64 23.42
CA LEU A 206 0.79 8.77 22.67
C LEU A 206 0.32 7.31 22.70
N LEU A 207 0.02 6.74 23.87
CA LEU A 207 -0.42 5.35 24.02
C LEU A 207 -1.68 5.06 23.19
N ARG A 208 -2.62 6.00 23.14
CA ARG A 208 -3.86 5.87 22.35
C ARG A 208 -3.62 5.99 20.85
N SER A 209 -2.80 6.93 20.41
CA SER A 209 -2.64 7.29 19.00
C SER A 209 -1.48 6.58 18.28
N ALA A 210 -0.63 5.88 19.01
CA ALA A 210 0.49 5.13 18.45
C ALA A 210 0.06 4.01 17.51
N TYR A 211 0.80 3.84 16.43
CA TYR A 211 0.73 2.70 15.55
C TYR A 211 2.13 2.13 15.33
N ILE A 212 2.31 0.89 15.78
CA ILE A 212 3.59 0.21 15.77
C ILE A 212 4.03 -0.04 14.33
N ASN A 213 5.24 0.42 14.03
CA ASN A 213 5.95 0.04 12.83
C ASN A 213 6.69 -1.28 13.10
N THR A 214 6.13 -2.38 12.60
CA THR A 214 6.68 -3.73 12.81
C THR A 214 8.11 -3.86 12.29
N GLU A 215 8.49 -3.14 11.23
CA GLU A 215 9.85 -3.19 10.70
C GLU A 215 10.84 -2.54 11.66
N LYS A 216 10.50 -1.36 12.21
CA LYS A 216 11.33 -0.72 13.24
C LYS A 216 11.42 -1.58 14.48
N LEU A 217 10.29 -2.17 14.90
CA LEU A 217 10.26 -3.05 16.06
C LEU A 217 11.19 -4.26 15.89
N GLU A 218 11.24 -4.86 14.69
CA GLU A 218 12.19 -5.93 14.37
C GLU A 218 13.65 -5.45 14.41
N GLU A 219 13.95 -4.25 13.91
CA GLU A 219 15.31 -3.69 13.99
C GLU A 219 15.78 -3.51 15.45
N TYR A 220 14.91 -3.01 16.34
CA TYR A 220 15.23 -2.89 17.77
C TYR A 220 15.37 -4.25 18.46
N ALA A 221 14.56 -5.23 18.06
CA ALA A 221 14.71 -6.60 18.55
C ALA A 221 16.06 -7.22 18.16
N VAL A 222 16.49 -7.01 16.91
CA VAL A 222 17.79 -7.49 16.41
C VAL A 222 18.97 -6.80 17.10
N ARG A 223 18.84 -5.51 17.45
CA ARG A 223 19.82 -4.79 18.27
C ARG A 223 19.91 -5.33 19.72
N GLY A 224 18.96 -6.15 20.14
CA GLY A 224 18.92 -6.75 21.47
C GLY A 224 18.20 -5.90 22.52
N PHE A 225 17.48 -4.85 22.13
CA PHE A 225 16.63 -4.09 23.06
C PHE A 225 15.37 -4.85 23.44
N LEU A 226 14.93 -5.80 22.61
CA LEU A 226 13.72 -6.59 22.79
C LEU A 226 13.95 -8.02 22.29
N SER A 227 13.36 -9.01 22.94
CA SER A 227 13.31 -10.35 22.37
C SER A 227 12.07 -10.53 21.48
N LYS A 228 12.23 -11.32 20.41
CA LYS A 228 11.08 -11.72 19.57
C LYS A 228 10.05 -12.51 20.36
N LEU A 229 10.48 -13.25 21.40
CA LEU A 229 9.60 -14.00 22.29
C LEU A 229 8.72 -13.07 23.13
N GLU A 230 9.24 -11.96 23.64
CA GLU A 230 8.45 -10.96 24.36
C GLU A 230 7.40 -10.29 23.47
N ILE A 231 7.80 -9.85 22.27
CA ILE A 231 6.87 -9.26 21.30
C ILE A 231 5.77 -10.26 20.92
N ASN A 232 6.13 -11.55 20.81
CA ASN A 232 5.18 -12.61 20.47
C ASN A 232 4.09 -12.80 21.53
N LYS A 233 4.31 -12.42 22.79
CA LYS A 233 3.29 -12.53 23.86
C LYS A 233 2.06 -11.67 23.56
N PHE A 234 2.24 -10.57 22.83
CA PHE A 234 1.19 -9.61 22.51
C PHE A 234 0.49 -9.88 21.17
N ARG A 235 0.76 -11.02 20.52
CA ARG A 235 0.09 -11.37 19.26
C ARG A 235 -0.37 -12.80 19.24
N GLN A 236 -1.55 -13.01 18.69
CA GLN A 236 -2.14 -14.33 18.50
C GLN A 236 -2.44 -14.54 17.03
N VAL A 237 -2.07 -15.71 16.50
CA VAL A 237 -2.42 -16.08 15.13
C VAL A 237 -3.92 -16.33 15.08
N THR A 238 -4.65 -15.51 14.33
CA THR A 238 -6.10 -15.66 14.17
C THR A 238 -6.48 -16.48 12.96
N SER A 239 -5.71 -16.36 11.87
CA SER A 239 -5.94 -17.15 10.68
C SER A 239 -4.65 -17.38 9.91
N ILE A 240 -4.62 -18.45 9.15
CA ILE A 240 -3.55 -18.78 8.22
C ILE A 240 -4.20 -18.88 6.84
N ASN A 241 -3.87 -17.92 5.97
CA ASN A 241 -4.46 -17.85 4.64
C ASN A 241 -3.38 -18.18 3.60
N ARG A 242 -3.74 -18.94 2.56
CA ARG A 242 -2.87 -19.14 1.40
C ARG A 242 -3.13 -18.01 0.41
N GLN A 243 -2.11 -17.21 0.11
CA GLN A 243 -2.20 -16.09 -0.81
C GLN A 243 -1.48 -16.42 -2.12
N PHE A 244 -2.19 -16.29 -3.24
CA PHE A 244 -1.61 -16.43 -4.57
C PHE A 244 -0.96 -15.13 -5.07
N LEU A 245 0.26 -15.27 -5.60
CA LEU A 245 1.03 -14.22 -6.21
C LEU A 245 1.36 -14.61 -7.65
N LEU A 246 1.17 -13.65 -8.56
CA LEU A 246 1.58 -13.75 -9.96
C LEU A 246 2.47 -12.55 -10.25
N MET A 247 3.71 -12.79 -10.65
CA MET A 247 4.70 -11.74 -10.90
C MET A 247 5.72 -12.16 -11.94
N GLU A 248 6.44 -11.19 -12.47
CA GLU A 248 7.60 -11.47 -13.32
C GLU A 248 8.72 -12.11 -12.51
N LEU A 249 9.43 -13.05 -13.14
CA LEU A 249 10.56 -13.77 -12.56
C LEU A 249 11.66 -12.80 -12.08
N GLU A 250 11.92 -11.74 -12.85
CA GLU A 250 12.88 -10.71 -12.48
C GLU A 250 12.45 -9.90 -11.24
N VAL A 251 11.15 -9.72 -11.05
CA VAL A 251 10.61 -9.07 -9.84
C VAL A 251 10.76 -10.00 -8.63
N GLU A 252 10.52 -11.31 -8.79
CA GLU A 252 10.76 -12.31 -7.75
C GLU A 252 12.23 -12.29 -7.31
N LYS A 253 13.17 -12.35 -8.26
CA LYS A 253 14.62 -12.28 -7.99
C LYS A 253 15.00 -11.01 -7.22
N LYS A 254 14.43 -9.85 -7.60
CA LYS A 254 14.67 -8.58 -6.89
C LYS A 254 14.15 -8.61 -5.46
N VAL A 255 12.97 -9.18 -5.23
CA VAL A 255 12.39 -9.33 -3.88
C VAL A 255 13.26 -10.25 -3.03
N GLU A 256 13.72 -11.37 -3.58
CA GLU A 256 14.60 -12.31 -2.88
C GLU A 256 15.96 -11.68 -2.54
N ALA A 257 16.57 -10.97 -3.51
CA ALA A 257 17.81 -10.23 -3.27
C ALA A 257 17.63 -9.16 -2.18
N TRP A 258 16.52 -8.42 -2.18
CA TRP A 258 16.22 -7.45 -1.13
C TRP A 258 16.05 -8.11 0.24
N LEU A 259 15.34 -9.24 0.32
CA LEU A 259 15.18 -10.00 1.56
C LEU A 259 16.52 -10.54 2.09
N SER A 260 17.40 -11.01 1.21
CA SER A 260 18.74 -11.48 1.59
C SER A 260 19.61 -10.33 2.09
N ARG A 261 19.65 -9.19 1.39
CA ARG A 261 20.36 -7.98 1.87
C ARG A 261 19.82 -7.48 3.20
N ARG A 262 18.49 -7.50 3.39
CA ARG A 262 17.87 -7.13 4.67
C ARG A 262 18.30 -8.08 5.79
N ARG A 263 18.31 -9.39 5.54
CA ARG A 263 18.80 -10.39 6.51
C ARG A 263 20.27 -10.15 6.87
N GLU A 264 21.13 -9.93 5.89
CA GLU A 264 22.55 -9.60 6.13
C GLU A 264 22.73 -8.33 6.95
N LYS A 265 21.97 -7.27 6.64
CA LYS A 265 21.99 -6.03 7.43
C LYS A 265 21.61 -6.29 8.88
N LEU A 266 20.57 -7.08 9.12
CA LEU A 266 20.14 -7.46 10.46
C LEU A 266 21.20 -8.33 11.17
N MET A 267 21.85 -9.27 10.47
CA MET A 267 22.96 -10.04 11.05
C MET A 267 24.14 -9.16 11.45
N LYS A 268 24.56 -8.21 10.60
CA LYS A 268 25.64 -7.25 10.93
C LYS A 268 25.30 -6.41 12.15
N ILE A 269 24.05 -5.93 12.26
CA ILE A 269 23.58 -5.20 13.44
C ILE A 269 23.65 -6.08 14.70
N SER A 270 23.34 -7.37 14.58
CA SER A 270 23.45 -8.32 15.69
C SER A 270 24.89 -8.65 16.09
N MET A 271 25.85 -8.57 15.15
CA MET A 271 27.26 -8.94 15.37
C MET A 271 28.13 -7.79 15.89
N ASN A 272 27.73 -6.53 15.67
CA ASN A 272 28.45 -5.35 16.18
C ASN A 272 28.14 -5.06 17.67
N LYS A 273 28.03 -6.10 18.50
CA LYS A 273 27.87 -6.00 19.95
C LYS A 273 29.22 -6.11 20.65
#